data_AF-A0A9W7X353-F1
#
_entry.id   AF-A0A9W7X353-F1
#
_cell.length_a   1.000
_cell.length_b   1.000
_cell.length_c   1.000
_cell.angle_alpha   90.00
_cell.angle_beta   90.00
_cell.angle_gamma   90.00
#
_symmetry.space_group_name_H-M   'P 1'
#
loop_
_entity.id
_entity.type
_entity.pdbx_description
1 polymer ?
#
loop_
_entity_poly.entity_id
_entity_poly.type
_entity_poly.pdbx_seq_one_letter_code
_entity_poly.pdbx_strand_id
1 'polypeptide(L)'
;MSEPSYNPGAVPPGLEYLTQIDQILVHQKIELLEAIIGFETNNQYEIKNSMGQQIYHAKELNDCCTRNFCGALRSFELKISDNMDQEVIHLVRPFRCTSCCCPCCLQEMEVQAPPGNTIGYISQDWHMFKPKFSIYDMSKTKVLSIEGPLCAISCCGDVDFEIHGKDGHPIGRISKQWSGLIKEGLTDSDNFGINFPMDLDVRMKAVLMGACFLIDYMFFESTGDSKQRCSVFG
;
A
#
# COMPACT_ATOMS: atom_id res chain seq x y z
N MET A 1 -26.31 -25.24 -1.21
CA MET A 1 -25.97 -23.80 -1.26
C MET A 1 -25.33 -23.56 -2.61
N SER A 2 -25.99 -22.85 -3.51
CA SER A 2 -25.43 -22.45 -4.79
C SER A 2 -24.38 -21.37 -4.55
N GLU A 3 -23.15 -21.56 -5.06
CA GLU A 3 -22.16 -20.49 -5.08
C GLU A 3 -22.74 -19.26 -5.80
N PRO A 4 -22.58 -18.05 -5.25
CA PRO A 4 -23.03 -16.84 -5.94
C PRO A 4 -22.30 -16.74 -7.28
N SER A 5 -23.07 -16.67 -8.37
CA SER A 5 -22.54 -16.51 -9.72
C SER A 5 -21.72 -15.22 -9.80
N TYR A 6 -20.40 -15.34 -9.91
CA TYR A 6 -19.48 -14.23 -10.08
C TYR A 6 -19.82 -13.47 -11.37
N ASN A 7 -20.32 -12.24 -11.26
CA ASN A 7 -20.57 -11.37 -12.41
C ASN A 7 -19.37 -10.42 -12.59
N PRO A 8 -18.47 -10.66 -13.57
CA PRO A 8 -17.29 -9.82 -13.79
C PRO A 8 -17.65 -8.37 -14.17
N GLY A 9 -18.87 -8.08 -14.61
CA GLY A 9 -19.34 -6.73 -14.92
C GLY A 9 -19.89 -5.95 -13.72
N ALA A 10 -20.17 -6.60 -12.59
CA ALA A 10 -20.69 -5.93 -11.41
C ALA A 10 -19.55 -5.39 -10.53
N VAL A 11 -19.80 -4.26 -9.87
CA VAL A 11 -18.89 -3.71 -8.86
C VAL A 11 -18.87 -4.69 -7.67
N PRO A 12 -17.69 -5.15 -7.21
CA PRO A 12 -17.60 -6.00 -6.04
C PRO A 12 -18.21 -5.32 -4.80
N PRO A 13 -18.96 -6.05 -3.96
CA PRO A 13 -19.57 -5.50 -2.75
C PRO A 13 -18.56 -4.76 -1.86
N GLY A 14 -18.94 -3.57 -1.42
CA GLY A 14 -18.13 -2.68 -0.58
C GLY A 14 -17.17 -1.77 -1.35
N LEU A 15 -16.96 -1.97 -2.66
CA LEU A 15 -16.16 -1.08 -3.52
C LEU A 15 -16.99 0.02 -4.22
N GLU A 16 -18.29 0.11 -3.95
CA GLU A 16 -19.19 1.03 -4.64
C GLU A 16 -18.79 2.49 -4.44
N TYR A 17 -18.25 2.84 -3.27
CA TYR A 17 -17.77 4.19 -3.00
C TYR A 17 -16.62 4.60 -3.94
N LEU A 18 -15.79 3.64 -4.36
CA LEU A 18 -14.67 3.89 -5.28
C LEU A 18 -15.12 4.31 -6.68
N THR A 19 -16.39 4.08 -7.04
CA THR A 19 -16.95 4.57 -8.32
C THR A 19 -17.07 6.10 -8.36
N GLN A 20 -17.10 6.75 -7.19
CA GLN A 20 -17.43 8.17 -7.03
C GLN A 20 -16.22 9.04 -6.65
N ILE A 21 -15.01 8.48 -6.66
CA ILE A 21 -13.79 9.21 -6.31
C ILE A 21 -12.68 8.95 -7.32
N ASP A 22 -11.78 9.92 -7.41
CA ASP A 22 -10.54 9.92 -8.18
C ASP A 22 -9.29 10.08 -7.29
N GLN A 23 -9.52 10.23 -5.98
CA GLN A 23 -8.47 10.42 -4.98
C GLN A 23 -8.77 9.66 -3.68
N ILE A 24 -7.73 9.05 -3.13
CA ILE A 24 -7.72 8.40 -1.82
C ILE A 24 -6.56 8.94 -1.00
N LEU A 25 -6.79 9.18 0.28
CA LEU A 25 -5.76 9.56 1.26
C LEU A 25 -5.62 8.43 2.28
N VAL A 26 -4.41 7.97 2.55
CA VAL A 26 -4.10 6.95 3.56
C VAL A 26 -3.30 7.60 4.67
N HIS A 27 -3.82 7.54 5.89
CA HIS A 27 -3.23 8.14 7.09
C HIS A 27 -2.93 7.04 8.10
N GLN A 28 -1.67 6.90 8.53
CA GLN A 28 -1.31 5.98 9.60
C GLN A 28 -1.75 6.53 10.96
N LYS A 29 -2.38 5.70 11.79
CA LYS A 29 -2.65 6.02 13.20
C LYS A 29 -1.40 5.70 14.01
N ILE A 30 -0.78 6.72 14.56
CA ILE A 30 0.23 6.52 15.61
C ILE A 30 -0.52 6.26 16.91
N GLU A 31 -0.41 5.05 17.45
CA GLU A 31 -0.98 4.76 18.76
C GLU A 31 -0.07 5.37 19.84
N LEU A 32 -0.57 6.40 20.53
CA LEU A 32 0.16 7.12 21.58
C LEU A 32 0.67 6.20 22.70
N LEU A 33 0.09 5.00 22.85
CA LEU A 33 0.55 3.98 23.79
C LEU A 33 1.92 3.42 23.36
N GLU A 34 2.16 3.09 22.09
CA GLU A 34 3.45 2.55 21.62
C GLU A 34 4.62 3.47 21.97
N ALA A 35 4.41 4.79 21.82
CA ALA A 35 5.39 5.82 22.16
C ALA A 35 5.66 5.95 23.68
N ILE A 36 4.74 5.49 24.53
CA ILE A 36 4.81 5.62 26.00
C ILE A 36 5.24 4.32 26.68
N ILE A 37 4.77 3.16 26.21
CA ILE A 37 5.00 1.85 26.84
C ILE A 37 5.99 0.95 26.08
N GLY A 38 6.43 1.34 24.88
CA GLY A 38 7.42 0.58 24.09
C GLY A 38 6.94 -0.80 23.65
N PHE A 39 5.62 -1.01 23.63
CA PHE A 39 4.98 -2.21 23.07
C PHE A 39 4.43 -1.83 21.71
N GLU A 40 4.90 -2.49 20.65
CA GLU A 40 4.35 -2.31 19.29
C GLU A 40 2.95 -2.90 19.23
N THR A 41 2.03 -2.14 18.65
CA THR A 41 0.69 -2.58 18.30
C THR A 41 0.61 -2.70 16.77
N ASN A 42 -0.30 -3.55 16.30
CA ASN A 42 -0.51 -3.71 14.86
C ASN A 42 -0.79 -2.36 14.19
N ASN A 43 -0.15 -2.09 13.05
CA ASN A 43 -0.38 -0.86 12.31
C ASN A 43 -1.86 -0.70 11.93
N GLN A 44 -2.38 0.51 12.14
CA GLN A 44 -3.74 0.88 11.78
C GLN A 44 -3.72 2.12 10.90
N TYR A 45 -4.65 2.19 9.95
CA TYR A 45 -4.71 3.28 8.99
C TYR A 45 -6.15 3.75 8.80
N GLU A 46 -6.32 5.06 8.63
CA GLU A 46 -7.55 5.66 8.12
C GLU A 46 -7.43 5.90 6.63
N ILE A 47 -8.42 5.42 5.87
CA ILE A 47 -8.50 5.66 4.44
C ILE A 47 -9.62 6.68 4.22
N LYS A 48 -9.26 7.83 3.66
CA LYS A 48 -10.12 9.00 3.52
C LYS A 48 -10.30 9.39 2.05
N ASN A 49 -11.38 10.10 1.77
CA ASN A 49 -11.54 10.80 0.50
C ASN A 49 -10.82 12.16 0.51
N SER A 50 -10.89 12.90 -0.60
CA SER A 50 -10.30 14.24 -0.75
C SER A 50 -10.88 15.30 0.21
N MET A 51 -12.06 15.06 0.78
CA MET A 51 -12.68 15.92 1.81
C MET A 51 -12.24 15.57 3.24
N GLY A 52 -11.36 14.58 3.41
CA GLY A 52 -10.89 14.11 4.71
C GLY A 52 -11.91 13.23 5.45
N GLN A 53 -12.99 12.80 4.80
CA GLN A 53 -13.97 11.89 5.40
C GLN A 53 -13.45 10.45 5.31
N GLN A 54 -13.53 9.70 6.41
CA GLN A 54 -13.15 8.29 6.42
C GLN A 54 -14.14 7.46 5.60
N ILE A 55 -13.59 6.72 4.64
CA ILE A 55 -14.34 5.83 3.76
C ILE A 55 -14.07 4.35 4.07
N TYR A 56 -12.86 4.04 4.52
CA TYR A 56 -12.47 2.73 5.04
C TYR A 56 -11.48 2.91 6.20
N HIS A 57 -11.21 1.83 6.90
CA HIS A 57 -10.07 1.74 7.80
C HIS A 57 -9.32 0.44 7.56
N ALA A 58 -8.00 0.44 7.75
CA ALA A 58 -7.18 -0.73 7.57
C ALA A 58 -6.50 -1.13 8.88
N LYS A 59 -6.39 -2.43 9.11
CA LYS A 59 -5.69 -3.02 10.26
C LYS A 59 -4.80 -4.14 9.79
N GLU A 60 -3.55 -4.09 10.24
CA GLU A 60 -2.63 -5.20 10.10
C GLU A 60 -3.00 -6.34 11.06
N LEU A 61 -2.88 -7.59 10.61
CA LEU A 61 -3.29 -8.77 11.39
C LEU A 61 -2.13 -9.48 12.11
N ASN A 62 -0.88 -9.27 11.69
CA ASN A 62 0.26 -10.12 12.04
C ASN A 62 1.33 -9.41 12.87
N ASP A 63 0.99 -8.97 14.09
CA ASP A 63 1.97 -8.56 15.10
C ASP A 63 1.73 -9.28 16.44
N CYS A 64 2.40 -10.43 16.59
CA CYS A 64 2.90 -10.89 17.88
C CYS A 64 3.92 -12.02 17.63
N CYS A 65 5.21 -11.76 17.87
CA CYS A 65 6.32 -12.75 17.95
C CYS A 65 7.06 -13.19 16.66
N THR A 66 7.40 -12.28 15.74
CA THR A 66 8.45 -12.60 14.72
C THR A 66 9.41 -11.47 14.34
N ARG A 67 9.54 -10.43 15.18
CA ARG A 67 10.48 -9.31 14.93
C ARG A 67 11.97 -9.68 15.01
N ASN A 68 12.31 -10.83 15.60
CA ASN A 68 13.70 -11.21 15.87
C ASN A 68 14.42 -12.04 14.78
N PHE A 69 13.78 -12.41 13.66
CA PHE A 69 14.41 -13.33 12.69
C PHE A 69 14.36 -12.90 11.21
N CYS A 70 13.47 -11.98 10.80
CA CYS A 70 13.20 -11.75 9.37
C CYS A 70 12.93 -10.28 8.91
N GLY A 71 12.85 -9.27 9.78
CA GLY A 71 12.67 -7.86 9.32
C GLY A 71 11.55 -7.68 8.27
N ALA A 72 11.86 -6.99 7.15
CA ALA A 72 10.95 -6.76 5.99
C ALA A 72 10.54 -8.02 5.18
N LEU A 73 10.92 -9.21 5.63
CA LEU A 73 10.71 -10.50 4.95
C LEU A 73 9.48 -11.26 5.47
N ARG A 74 8.78 -10.72 6.47
CA ARG A 74 7.57 -11.33 7.04
C ARG A 74 6.40 -11.31 6.04
N SER A 75 5.55 -12.34 6.04
CA SER A 75 4.25 -12.23 5.39
C SER A 75 3.45 -11.11 6.06
N PHE A 76 2.68 -10.37 5.27
CA PHE A 76 1.88 -9.26 5.75
C PHE A 76 0.46 -9.44 5.21
N GLU A 77 -0.50 -9.34 6.12
CA GLU A 77 -1.92 -9.37 5.82
C GLU A 77 -2.55 -8.09 6.36
N LEU A 78 -3.26 -7.39 5.47
CA LEU A 78 -3.97 -6.17 5.81
C LEU A 78 -5.45 -6.37 5.54
N LYS A 79 -6.24 -6.13 6.58
CA LYS A 79 -7.69 -6.09 6.50
C LYS A 79 -8.16 -4.67 6.28
N ILE A 80 -8.84 -4.39 5.18
CA ILE A 80 -9.50 -3.11 4.92
C ILE A 80 -11.01 -3.31 5.08
N SER A 81 -11.58 -2.55 6.01
CA SER A 81 -13.00 -2.64 6.38
C SER A 81 -13.71 -1.31 6.17
N ASP A 82 -15.01 -1.37 5.93
CA ASP A 82 -15.87 -0.19 5.89
C ASP A 82 -16.10 0.41 7.29
N ASN A 83 -16.95 1.44 7.36
CA ASN A 83 -17.30 2.10 8.62
C ASN A 83 -18.25 1.27 9.52
N MET A 84 -18.71 0.10 9.07
CA MET A 84 -19.50 -0.86 9.84
C MET A 84 -18.65 -2.07 10.31
N ASP A 85 -17.32 -1.98 10.21
CA ASP A 85 -16.37 -3.06 10.50
C ASP A 85 -16.56 -4.32 9.62
N GLN A 86 -17.24 -4.18 8.48
CA GLN A 86 -17.33 -5.24 7.49
C GLN A 86 -16.08 -5.23 6.62
N GLU A 87 -15.46 -6.40 6.46
CA GLU A 87 -14.28 -6.54 5.62
C GLU A 87 -14.63 -6.46 4.14
N VAL A 88 -13.95 -5.56 3.43
CA VAL A 88 -14.21 -5.27 2.02
C VAL A 88 -13.05 -5.71 1.15
N ILE A 89 -11.82 -5.35 1.54
CA ILE A 89 -10.59 -5.73 0.82
C ILE A 89 -9.68 -6.48 1.78
N HIS A 90 -9.12 -7.58 1.31
CA HIS A 90 -8.10 -8.34 2.02
C HIS A 90 -6.83 -8.36 1.17
N LEU A 91 -5.73 -7.84 1.73
CA LEU A 91 -4.42 -7.83 1.08
C LEU A 91 -3.58 -8.96 1.62
N VAL A 92 -3.07 -9.82 0.73
CA VAL A 92 -2.23 -10.95 1.10
C VAL A 92 -0.87 -10.81 0.45
N ARG A 93 0.17 -10.63 1.25
CA ARG A 93 1.55 -10.72 0.81
C ARG A 93 2.17 -12.04 1.31
N PRO A 94 2.44 -13.01 0.42
CA PRO A 94 3.05 -14.27 0.81
C PRO A 94 4.51 -14.10 1.27
N PHE A 95 4.98 -15.02 2.09
CA PHE A 95 6.37 -15.07 2.55
C PHE A 95 7.34 -15.25 1.36
N ARG A 96 8.45 -14.51 1.32
CA ARG A 96 9.53 -14.71 0.33
C ARG A 96 10.89 -14.84 1.02
N CYS A 97 11.63 -15.88 0.65
CA CYS A 97 12.89 -16.31 1.26
C CYS A 97 14.11 -15.56 0.70
N THR A 98 15.08 -15.24 1.55
CA THR A 98 16.34 -14.53 1.22
C THR A 98 17.54 -15.40 0.94
N SER A 99 17.43 -16.73 0.88
CA SER A 99 18.61 -17.59 0.63
C SER A 99 19.20 -17.47 -0.79
N CYS A 100 18.83 -16.45 -1.56
CA CYS A 100 19.16 -16.34 -2.97
C CYS A 100 19.71 -14.93 -3.26
N CYS A 101 21.01 -14.86 -3.53
CA CYS A 101 21.70 -13.66 -3.99
C CYS A 101 21.19 -13.29 -5.40
N CYS A 102 20.20 -12.38 -5.51
CA CYS A 102 19.67 -11.69 -6.71
C CYS A 102 19.35 -12.55 -7.98
N PRO A 103 18.15 -12.49 -8.61
CA PRO A 103 17.01 -11.56 -8.47
C PRO A 103 15.73 -12.26 -7.93
N CYS A 104 15.87 -13.10 -6.92
CA CYS A 104 14.87 -14.11 -6.54
C CYS A 104 13.83 -13.64 -5.50
N CYS A 105 13.89 -12.38 -5.06
CA CYS A 105 13.14 -11.85 -3.91
C CYS A 105 12.18 -10.71 -4.27
N LEU A 106 11.76 -10.58 -5.53
CA LEU A 106 10.76 -9.58 -5.94
C LEU A 106 9.51 -9.71 -5.07
N GLN A 107 8.83 -8.61 -4.75
CA GLN A 107 7.63 -8.66 -3.92
C GLN A 107 6.37 -8.91 -4.76
N GLU A 108 5.44 -9.69 -4.24
CA GLU A 108 4.10 -9.83 -4.82
C GLU A 108 3.04 -9.66 -3.74
N MET A 109 1.88 -9.15 -4.13
CA MET A 109 0.73 -9.00 -3.27
C MET A 109 -0.53 -9.35 -4.05
N GLU A 110 -1.38 -10.17 -3.45
CA GLU A 110 -2.71 -10.47 -3.92
C GLU A 110 -3.72 -9.53 -3.26
N VAL A 111 -4.68 -9.05 -4.06
CA VAL A 111 -5.77 -8.18 -3.60
C VAL A 111 -7.08 -8.91 -3.81
N GLN A 112 -7.84 -9.09 -2.73
CA GLN A 112 -9.13 -9.77 -2.74
C GLN A 112 -10.25 -8.81 -2.38
N ALA A 113 -11.36 -8.86 -3.11
CA ALA A 113 -12.59 -8.12 -2.79
C ALA A 113 -13.84 -8.82 -3.41
N PRO A 114 -14.85 -9.19 -2.61
CA PRO A 114 -14.77 -9.36 -1.15
C PRO A 114 -13.68 -10.39 -0.77
N PRO A 115 -13.33 -10.54 0.53
CA PRO A 115 -12.31 -11.51 0.95
C PRO A 115 -12.58 -12.92 0.40
N GLY A 116 -11.52 -13.58 -0.07
CA GLY A 116 -11.59 -14.87 -0.77
C GLY A 116 -11.85 -14.79 -2.29
N ASN A 117 -12.16 -13.60 -2.83
CA ASN A 117 -12.32 -13.39 -4.27
C ASN A 117 -11.22 -12.46 -4.80
N THR A 118 -10.22 -13.02 -5.47
CA THR A 118 -9.11 -12.25 -6.03
C THR A 118 -9.57 -11.29 -7.13
N ILE A 119 -9.20 -10.02 -7.01
CA ILE A 119 -9.52 -8.97 -8.00
C ILE A 119 -8.30 -8.46 -8.80
N GLY A 120 -7.09 -8.76 -8.32
CA GLY A 120 -5.86 -8.42 -9.01
C GLY A 120 -4.61 -8.74 -8.20
N TYR A 121 -3.46 -8.47 -8.81
CA TYR A 121 -2.16 -8.72 -8.24
C TYR A 121 -1.23 -7.53 -8.46
N ILE A 122 -0.30 -7.36 -7.54
CA ILE A 122 0.81 -6.41 -7.65
C ILE A 122 2.09 -7.22 -7.66
N SER A 123 2.97 -6.97 -8.62
CA SER A 123 4.31 -7.56 -8.64
C SER A 123 5.35 -6.46 -8.75
N GLN A 124 6.40 -6.54 -7.94
CA GLN A 124 7.60 -5.76 -8.15
C GLN A 124 8.34 -6.29 -9.37
N ASP A 125 8.78 -5.37 -10.23
CA ASP A 125 9.64 -5.68 -11.36
C ASP A 125 11.09 -5.37 -11.00
N TRP A 126 12.02 -6.25 -11.38
CA TRP A 126 13.43 -5.97 -11.20
C TRP A 126 13.85 -4.82 -12.13
N HIS A 127 14.47 -3.81 -11.55
CA HIS A 127 15.05 -2.72 -12.31
C HIS A 127 16.26 -2.15 -11.56
N MET A 128 17.31 -1.80 -12.30
CA MET A 128 18.63 -1.48 -11.73
C MET A 128 18.66 -0.16 -10.92
N PHE A 129 17.82 0.82 -11.27
CA PHE A 129 17.95 2.19 -10.76
C PHE A 129 16.68 2.83 -10.17
N LYS A 130 15.52 2.19 -10.33
CA LYS A 130 14.22 2.74 -9.88
C LYS A 130 13.29 1.62 -9.47
N PRO A 131 12.44 1.82 -8.45
CA PRO A 131 11.43 0.86 -8.11
C PRO A 131 10.36 0.83 -9.21
N LYS A 132 9.99 -0.37 -9.65
CA LYS A 132 8.95 -0.61 -10.65
C LYS A 132 7.99 -1.67 -10.14
N PHE A 133 6.71 -1.46 -10.42
CA PHE A 133 5.66 -2.42 -10.13
C PHE A 133 4.76 -2.60 -11.34
N SER A 134 4.34 -3.84 -11.57
CA SER A 134 3.32 -4.19 -12.54
C SER A 134 2.03 -4.54 -11.80
N ILE A 135 0.93 -3.96 -12.26
CA ILE A 135 -0.41 -4.20 -11.76
C ILE A 135 -1.13 -5.13 -12.74
N TYR A 136 -1.68 -6.20 -12.21
CA TYR A 136 -2.36 -7.24 -12.97
C TYR A 136 -3.82 -7.34 -12.54
N ASP A 137 -4.68 -7.62 -13.51
CA ASP A 137 -6.06 -8.02 -13.24
C ASP A 137 -6.15 -9.49 -12.80
N MET A 138 -7.38 -9.97 -12.58
CA MET A 138 -7.69 -11.35 -12.19
C MET A 138 -7.22 -12.40 -13.20
N SER A 139 -7.13 -12.02 -14.48
CA SER A 139 -6.64 -12.90 -15.55
C SER A 139 -5.11 -12.95 -15.61
N LYS A 140 -4.42 -12.26 -14.68
CA LYS A 140 -2.97 -12.03 -14.69
C LYS A 140 -2.49 -11.30 -15.95
N THR A 141 -3.36 -10.48 -16.54
CA THR A 141 -2.97 -9.57 -17.62
C THR A 141 -2.47 -8.27 -17.00
N LYS A 142 -1.29 -7.80 -17.43
CA LYS A 142 -0.76 -6.51 -16.99
C LYS A 142 -1.66 -5.39 -17.51
N VAL A 143 -2.15 -4.55 -16.61
CA VAL A 143 -3.09 -3.47 -16.92
C VAL A 143 -2.52 -2.09 -16.62
N LEU A 144 -1.71 -1.96 -15.58
CA LEU A 144 -1.03 -0.71 -15.22
C LEU A 144 0.42 -1.00 -14.84
N SER A 145 1.24 0.04 -14.80
CA SER A 145 2.56 -0.01 -14.16
C SER A 145 2.80 1.21 -13.29
N ILE A 146 3.54 1.02 -12.22
CA ILE A 146 3.94 2.08 -11.30
C ILE A 146 5.46 2.22 -11.39
N GLU A 147 5.93 3.44 -11.61
CA GLU A 147 7.36 3.76 -11.61
C GLU A 147 7.66 4.81 -10.56
N GLY A 148 8.56 4.51 -9.62
CA GLY A 148 9.02 5.49 -8.64
C GLY A 148 10.26 6.27 -9.11
N PRO A 149 10.74 7.20 -8.28
CA PRO A 149 11.83 8.09 -8.64
C PRO A 149 13.15 7.34 -8.75
N LEU A 150 14.10 7.93 -9.49
CA LEU A 150 15.46 7.43 -9.56
C LEU A 150 16.11 7.60 -8.18
N CYS A 151 16.60 6.51 -7.58
CA CYS A 151 17.06 6.45 -6.19
C CYS A 151 15.98 6.85 -5.17
N ALA A 152 15.37 5.88 -4.47
CA ALA A 152 14.47 6.12 -3.32
C ALA A 152 15.15 6.80 -2.10
N ILE A 153 16.34 7.38 -2.30
CA ILE A 153 17.19 8.07 -1.32
C ILE A 153 17.27 9.56 -1.71
N SER A 154 16.17 10.18 -2.14
CA SER A 154 16.11 11.64 -2.16
C SER A 154 15.83 12.14 -0.74
N CYS A 155 16.92 12.47 -0.04
CA CYS A 155 16.88 13.21 1.21
C CYS A 155 15.91 14.41 1.11
N CYS A 156 14.90 14.43 1.98
CA CYS A 156 14.10 15.60 2.34
C CYS A 156 13.16 16.16 1.23
N GLY A 157 12.17 15.36 0.80
CA GLY A 157 11.09 15.85 -0.07
C GLY A 157 9.94 14.83 -0.24
N ASP A 158 8.86 15.28 -0.89
CA ASP A 158 7.74 14.41 -1.30
C ASP A 158 8.23 13.34 -2.29
N VAL A 159 7.74 12.10 -2.13
CA VAL A 159 8.13 10.96 -2.99
C VAL A 159 6.96 10.58 -3.88
N ASP A 160 7.14 10.75 -5.19
CA ASP A 160 6.10 10.49 -6.21
C ASP A 160 6.37 9.20 -6.99
N PHE A 161 5.36 8.34 -7.06
CA PHE A 161 5.31 7.13 -7.88
C PHE A 161 4.26 7.33 -8.98
N GLU A 162 4.69 7.37 -10.24
CA GLU A 162 3.82 7.62 -11.39
C GLU A 162 3.10 6.34 -11.83
N ILE A 163 1.77 6.43 -11.97
CA ILE A 163 0.92 5.34 -12.48
C ILE A 163 0.75 5.53 -13.98
N HIS A 164 1.12 4.51 -14.74
CA HIS A 164 1.05 4.47 -16.19
C HIS A 164 -0.01 3.48 -16.67
N GLY A 165 -0.74 3.87 -17.71
CA GLY A 165 -1.68 3.03 -18.43
C GLY A 165 -0.98 1.98 -19.34
N LYS A 166 -1.79 1.16 -20.03
CA LYS A 166 -1.29 0.14 -20.98
C LYS A 166 -0.50 0.72 -22.15
N ASP A 167 -0.83 1.96 -22.52
CA ASP A 167 -0.20 2.74 -23.57
C ASP A 167 1.10 3.43 -23.11
N GLY A 168 1.45 3.32 -21.83
CA GLY A 168 2.63 3.93 -21.24
C GLY A 168 2.48 5.41 -20.93
N HIS A 169 1.27 5.99 -21.03
CA HIS A 169 1.02 7.37 -20.61
C HIS A 169 0.71 7.43 -19.11
N PRO A 170 1.14 8.51 -18.42
CA PRO A 170 0.80 8.71 -17.01
C PRO A 170 -0.70 9.00 -16.87
N ILE A 171 -1.35 8.26 -15.98
CA ILE A 171 -2.79 8.40 -15.68
C ILE A 171 -3.06 8.82 -14.23
N GLY A 172 -2.05 8.77 -13.37
CA GLY A 172 -2.20 8.98 -11.94
C GLY A 172 -0.88 8.94 -11.19
N ARG A 173 -0.93 9.02 -9.86
CA ARG A 173 0.26 8.94 -9.00
C ARG A 173 -0.08 8.40 -7.61
N ILE A 174 0.92 7.84 -6.94
CA ILE A 174 0.94 7.60 -5.49
C ILE A 174 2.04 8.51 -4.91
N SER A 175 1.70 9.36 -3.97
CA SER A 175 2.60 10.36 -3.39
C SER A 175 2.68 10.23 -1.88
N LYS A 176 3.89 10.19 -1.33
CA LYS A 176 4.13 10.35 0.12
C LYS A 176 4.46 11.80 0.40
N GLN A 177 3.69 12.47 1.26
CA GLN A 177 3.98 13.84 1.67
C GLN A 177 4.98 13.88 2.84
N TRP A 178 6.01 14.71 2.75
CA TRP A 178 7.01 14.89 3.80
C TRP A 178 6.49 15.82 4.92
N SER A 179 6.39 15.31 6.16
CA SER A 179 5.92 16.04 7.35
C SER A 179 6.88 17.14 7.84
N GLY A 180 8.14 17.14 7.41
CA GLY A 180 9.25 17.81 8.12
C GLY A 180 9.43 19.33 7.99
N LEU A 181 8.50 20.08 7.37
CA LEU A 181 8.55 21.56 7.36
C LEU A 181 7.26 22.22 7.89
N ILE A 182 6.23 21.44 8.21
CA ILE A 182 5.00 21.97 8.81
C ILE A 182 5.03 21.68 10.31
N LYS A 183 5.66 22.61 11.03
CA LYS A 183 5.43 22.96 12.44
C LYS A 183 5.44 21.83 13.46
N GLU A 184 6.55 21.79 14.19
CA GLU A 184 6.65 21.49 15.62
C GLU A 184 5.30 21.60 16.36
N GLY A 185 4.64 20.46 16.57
CA GLY A 185 3.46 20.35 17.41
C GLY A 185 2.35 19.49 16.81
N LEU A 186 2.46 18.17 17.05
CA LEU A 186 1.35 17.21 17.02
C LEU A 186 0.82 16.83 15.61
N THR A 187 1.60 16.08 14.84
CA THR A 187 1.32 14.69 14.41
C THR A 187 2.31 14.29 13.32
N ASP A 188 3.24 13.38 13.64
CA ASP A 188 4.23 12.82 12.70
C ASP A 188 3.61 11.72 11.82
N SER A 189 2.40 11.94 11.31
CA SER A 189 1.67 10.92 10.55
C SER A 189 2.16 10.88 9.11
N ASP A 190 2.61 9.70 8.68
CA ASP A 190 2.81 9.41 7.26
C ASP A 190 1.46 9.49 6.52
N ASN A 191 1.39 10.39 5.53
CA ASN A 191 0.20 10.62 4.72
C ASN A 191 0.54 10.28 3.27
N PHE A 192 -0.17 9.30 2.73
CA PHE A 192 -0.09 8.94 1.32
C PHE A 192 -1.32 9.43 0.57
N GLY A 193 -1.11 9.98 -0.62
CA GLY A 193 -2.17 10.33 -1.55
C GLY A 193 -2.10 9.43 -2.79
N ILE A 194 -3.24 8.92 -3.23
CA ILE A 194 -3.39 8.16 -4.47
C ILE A 194 -4.34 8.93 -5.36
N ASN A 195 -3.92 9.22 -6.58
CA ASN A 195 -4.75 9.86 -7.61
C ASN A 195 -4.80 8.98 -8.85
N PHE A 196 -5.99 8.81 -9.41
CA PHE A 196 -6.25 8.04 -10.63
C PHE A 196 -7.48 8.59 -11.36
N PRO A 197 -7.73 8.23 -12.63
CA PRO A 197 -8.90 8.69 -13.35
C PRO A 197 -10.21 8.24 -12.70
N MET A 198 -11.23 9.10 -12.74
CA MET A 198 -12.56 8.82 -12.18
C MET A 198 -13.20 7.55 -12.77
N ASP A 199 -12.97 7.30 -14.06
CA ASP A 199 -13.50 6.19 -14.85
C ASP A 199 -12.62 4.92 -14.82
N LEU A 200 -11.52 4.92 -14.05
CA LEU A 200 -10.70 3.73 -13.86
C LEU A 200 -11.53 2.60 -13.22
N ASP A 201 -11.34 1.35 -13.67
CA ASP A 201 -12.03 0.18 -13.09
C ASP A 201 -11.83 0.16 -11.57
N VAL A 202 -12.94 0.04 -10.83
CA VAL A 202 -12.96 0.05 -9.36
C VAL A 202 -12.08 -1.03 -8.74
N ARG A 203 -11.93 -2.18 -9.38
CA ARG A 203 -11.00 -3.22 -8.94
C ARG A 203 -9.57 -2.71 -9.03
N MET A 204 -9.22 -1.98 -10.10
CA MET A 204 -7.88 -1.43 -10.24
C MET A 204 -7.62 -0.29 -9.26
N LYS A 205 -8.64 0.51 -8.91
CA LYS A 205 -8.54 1.47 -7.80
C LYS A 205 -8.22 0.77 -6.47
N ALA A 206 -8.89 -0.34 -6.16
CA ALA A 206 -8.60 -1.15 -4.98
C ALA A 206 -7.20 -1.79 -5.03
N VAL A 207 -6.76 -2.27 -6.20
CA VAL A 207 -5.41 -2.84 -6.37
C VAL A 207 -4.33 -1.75 -6.24
N LEU A 208 -4.56 -0.53 -6.73
CA LEU A 208 -3.66 0.62 -6.50
C LEU A 208 -3.59 1.01 -5.03
N MET A 209 -4.69 0.88 -4.28
CA MET A 209 -4.69 1.03 -2.83
C MET A 209 -3.78 -0.01 -2.16
N GLY A 210 -3.87 -1.27 -2.58
CA GLY A 210 -2.94 -2.31 -2.14
C GLY A 210 -1.48 -2.01 -2.49
N ALA A 211 -1.24 -1.46 -3.69
CA ALA A 211 0.10 -1.06 -4.12
C ALA A 211 0.67 0.06 -3.24
N CYS A 212 -0.18 1.00 -2.79
CA CYS A 212 0.22 2.04 -1.84
C CYS A 212 0.72 1.43 -0.52
N PHE A 213 -0.02 0.48 0.07
CA PHE A 213 0.42 -0.22 1.28
C PHE A 213 1.69 -1.04 1.06
N LEU A 214 1.83 -1.69 -0.10
CA LEU A 214 3.06 -2.42 -0.43
C LEU A 214 4.28 -1.48 -0.53
N ILE A 215 4.10 -0.30 -1.14
CA ILE A 215 5.15 0.72 -1.23
C ILE A 215 5.52 1.24 0.16
N ASP A 216 4.53 1.56 0.99
CA ASP A 216 4.72 2.00 2.37
C ASP A 216 5.55 0.97 3.18
N TYR A 217 5.09 -0.28 3.16
CA TYR A 217 5.76 -1.40 3.79
C TYR A 217 7.21 -1.59 3.32
N MET A 218 7.46 -1.51 2.00
CA MET A 218 8.77 -1.78 1.43
C MET A 218 9.81 -0.68 1.67
N PHE A 219 9.38 0.59 1.67
CA PHE A 219 10.31 1.73 1.67
C PHE A 219 10.32 2.53 2.97
N PHE A 220 9.27 2.47 3.79
CA PHE A 220 9.11 3.38 4.92
C PHE A 220 8.99 2.67 6.27
N GLU A 221 8.37 1.48 6.38
CA GLU A 221 8.31 0.74 7.66
C GLU A 221 9.68 0.27 8.19
N SER A 222 10.65 -0.03 7.33
CA SER A 222 11.98 -0.48 7.77
C SER A 222 12.86 0.62 8.39
N THR A 223 12.37 1.86 8.43
CA THR A 223 13.09 3.02 8.96
C THR A 223 12.73 3.35 10.41
N GLY A 224 11.76 2.64 11.00
CA GLY A 224 11.29 2.87 12.37
C GLY A 224 12.27 2.47 13.49
N ASP A 225 13.35 1.73 13.18
CA ASP A 225 14.23 1.14 14.20
C ASP A 225 15.62 1.81 14.33
N SER A 226 15.76 3.09 13.97
CA SER A 226 16.96 3.85 14.37
C SER A 226 16.75 5.36 14.42
N LYS A 227 16.70 5.89 15.65
CA LYS A 227 17.41 7.14 15.94
C LYS A 227 18.86 6.99 15.45
N GLN A 228 19.35 8.02 14.75
CA GLN A 228 20.72 8.20 14.21
C GLN A 228 20.96 7.50 12.87
N ARG A 229 21.54 8.12 11.83
CA ARG A 229 22.42 9.29 11.75
C ARG A 229 22.52 9.66 10.26
N CYS A 230 22.55 10.95 9.93
CA CYS A 230 23.38 11.40 8.81
C CYS A 230 24.82 10.94 9.12
N SER A 231 25.28 9.87 8.47
CA SER A 231 26.70 9.59 8.36
C SER A 231 27.07 9.67 6.88
N VAL A 232 27.62 10.84 6.58
CA VAL A 232 28.49 11.18 5.46
C VAL A 232 29.36 9.98 5.08
N PHE A 233 29.44 9.69 3.79
CA PHE A 233 30.51 8.86 3.24
C PHE A 233 31.86 9.53 3.54
N GLY A 234 32.69 8.89 4.37
CA GLY A 234 34.10 9.25 4.58
C GLY A 234 34.37 10.15 5.77
#